data_AF-A0A383EUA8-F1
#
_entry.id   AF-A0A383EUA8-F1
#
_cell.length_a   1.000
_cell.length_b   1.000
_cell.length_c   1.000
_cell.angle_alpha   90.00
_cell.angle_beta   90.00
_cell.angle_gamma   90.00
#
_symmetry.space_group_name_H-M   'P 1'
#
loop_
_entity.id
_entity.type
_entity.pdbx_description
1 polymer ?
#
loop_
_entity_poly.entity_id
_entity_poly.type
_entity_poly.pdbx_seq_one_letter_code
_entity_poly.pdbx_strand_id
1 'polypeptide(L)'
;MDLGYSSVPDFVDIDNDNDFDMFIGNSDGSIHFYENIGTPYIYNFILITEQFFEINVENKSAPEFHDLDNDGDYDLIVGSEYNGIMIYDNIGNIENSEFS
;
A
#
# COMPACT_ATOMS: atom_id res chain seq x y z
N MET A 1 9.80 -15.38 -3.40
CA MET A 1 8.37 -15.08 -3.52
C MET A 1 8.13 -14.73 -4.98
N ASP A 2 7.22 -15.43 -5.66
CA ASP A 2 6.81 -15.10 -7.03
C ASP A 2 5.40 -14.49 -6.90
N LEU A 3 5.23 -13.28 -7.39
CA LEU A 3 4.03 -12.45 -7.23
C LEU A 3 3.26 -12.30 -8.54
N GLY A 4 3.63 -13.06 -9.59
CA GLY A 4 2.93 -13.07 -10.87
C GLY A 4 3.33 -11.93 -11.82
N TYR A 5 2.50 -11.72 -12.85
CA TYR A 5 2.74 -10.74 -13.91
C TYR A 5 2.23 -9.34 -13.52
N SER A 6 3.04 -8.31 -13.76
CA SER A 6 2.70 -6.89 -13.51
C SER A 6 2.59 -6.48 -12.04
N SER A 7 3.37 -7.11 -11.15
CA SER A 7 3.50 -6.64 -9.77
C SER A 7 4.17 -5.27 -9.72
N VAL A 8 3.58 -4.34 -8.96
CA VAL A 8 4.11 -2.99 -8.75
C VAL A 8 4.33 -2.80 -7.25
N PRO A 9 5.55 -3.02 -6.74
CA PRO A 9 5.85 -2.83 -5.33
C PRO A 9 6.05 -1.34 -4.98
N ASP A 10 5.58 -0.95 -3.81
CA ASP A 10 5.93 0.28 -3.12
C ASP A 10 6.28 -0.01 -1.65
N PHE A 11 7.06 0.87 -1.03
CA PHE A 11 7.54 0.72 0.35
C PHE A 11 7.28 1.98 1.16
N VAL A 12 6.63 1.80 2.31
CA VAL A 12 6.29 2.88 3.24
C VAL A 12 6.32 2.32 4.67
N ASP A 13 6.72 3.14 5.62
CA ASP A 13 6.67 2.85 7.05
C ASP A 13 5.25 3.15 7.53
N ILE A 14 4.32 2.20 7.32
CA ILE A 14 2.88 2.47 7.48
C ILE A 14 2.45 2.43 8.94
N ASP A 15 3.17 1.67 9.77
CA ASP A 15 2.91 1.53 11.21
C ASP A 15 3.86 2.36 12.09
N ASN A 16 4.79 3.09 11.48
CA ASN A 16 5.72 4.02 12.11
C ASN A 16 6.63 3.34 13.14
N ASP A 17 7.05 2.12 12.84
CA ASP A 17 8.03 1.36 13.63
C ASP A 17 9.49 1.62 13.20
N ASN A 18 9.67 2.54 12.22
CA ASN A 18 10.92 2.96 11.62
C ASN A 18 11.52 1.91 10.68
N ASP A 19 10.73 0.96 10.19
CA ASP A 19 11.08 0.05 9.13
C ASP A 19 10.08 0.14 7.95
N PHE A 20 10.43 -0.46 6.80
CA PHE A 20 9.59 -0.33 5.61
C PHE A 20 8.76 -1.58 5.38
N ASP A 21 7.46 -1.36 5.27
CA ASP A 21 6.50 -2.35 4.81
C ASP A 21 6.38 -2.37 3.29
N MET A 22 5.74 -3.42 2.76
CA MET A 22 5.64 -3.63 1.32
C MET A 22 4.19 -3.73 0.86
N PHE A 23 3.85 -2.87 -0.10
CA PHE A 23 2.57 -2.87 -0.79
C PHE A 23 2.78 -3.28 -2.24
N ILE A 24 1.96 -4.18 -2.76
CA ILE A 24 2.11 -4.69 -4.12
C ILE A 24 0.80 -4.51 -4.87
N GLY A 25 0.82 -3.65 -5.88
CA GLY A 25 -0.23 -3.58 -6.88
C GLY A 25 -0.20 -4.79 -7.81
N ASN A 26 -1.38 -5.28 -8.19
CA ASN A 26 -1.58 -6.49 -8.98
C ASN A 26 -2.39 -6.22 -10.25
N SER A 27 -2.30 -7.16 -11.19
CA SER A 27 -2.99 -7.05 -12.49
C SER A 27 -4.52 -7.02 -12.39
N ASP A 28 -5.09 -7.59 -11.33
CA ASP A 28 -6.53 -7.59 -11.07
C ASP A 28 -7.04 -6.33 -10.33
N GLY A 29 -6.14 -5.36 -10.13
CA GLY A 29 -6.46 -4.09 -9.48
C GLY A 29 -6.39 -4.11 -7.96
N SER A 30 -6.15 -5.28 -7.33
CA SER A 30 -5.98 -5.40 -5.88
C SER A 30 -4.62 -4.89 -5.42
N ILE A 31 -4.51 -4.57 -4.12
CA ILE A 31 -3.23 -4.26 -3.48
C ILE A 31 -3.01 -5.26 -2.34
N HIS A 32 -1.89 -5.98 -2.41
CA HIS A 32 -1.45 -6.85 -1.31
C HIS A 32 -0.59 -6.04 -0.34
N PHE A 33 -0.76 -6.28 0.95
CA PHE A 33 0.03 -5.66 2.02
C PHE A 33 0.80 -6.73 2.78
N TYR A 34 2.11 -6.50 2.89
CA TYR A 34 3.02 -7.28 3.69
C TYR A 34 3.69 -6.39 4.74
N GLU A 35 3.52 -6.76 6.01
CA GLU A 35 4.20 -6.11 7.14
C GLU A 35 5.61 -6.68 7.28
N ASN A 36 6.59 -5.81 7.49
CA ASN A 36 7.94 -6.21 7.86
C ASN A 36 8.04 -6.37 9.38
N ILE A 37 7.79 -7.57 9.89
CA ILE A 37 7.96 -7.90 11.32
C ILE A 37 9.44 -8.07 11.74
N GLY A 38 10.35 -7.45 11.01
CA GLY A 38 11.79 -7.61 11.10
C GLY A 38 12.44 -6.44 11.80
N THR A 39 13.39 -5.84 11.09
CA THR A 39 14.04 -4.59 11.47
C THR A 39 14.38 -3.83 10.19
N PRO A 40 14.79 -2.55 10.26
CA PRO A 40 15.16 -1.77 9.08
C PRO A 40 16.38 -2.32 8.31
N TYR A 41 17.12 -3.26 8.92
CA TYR A 41 18.33 -3.87 8.36
C TYR A 41 18.18 -5.36 8.04
N ILE A 42 17.12 -5.99 8.54
CA ILE A 42 16.87 -7.43 8.43
C ILE A 42 15.37 -7.59 8.20
N TYR A 43 14.98 -7.56 6.93
CA TYR A 43 13.58 -7.65 6.52
C TYR A 43 13.00 -9.05 6.75
N ASN A 44 11.76 -9.10 7.24
CA ASN A 44 10.97 -10.31 7.42
C ASN A 44 9.49 -10.04 7.11
N PHE A 45 9.14 -10.12 5.83
CA PHE A 45 7.79 -9.80 5.38
C PHE A 45 6.79 -10.94 5.63
N ILE A 46 5.65 -10.62 6.25
CA ILE A 46 4.49 -11.51 6.37
C ILE A 46 3.30 -10.92 5.62
N LEU A 47 2.52 -11.76 4.93
CA LEU A 47 1.30 -11.30 4.26
C LEU A 47 0.24 -10.98 5.32
N ILE A 48 -0.24 -9.75 5.33
CA ILE A 48 -1.34 -9.30 6.19
C ILE A 48 -2.68 -9.42 5.47
N THR A 49 -2.74 -8.94 4.22
CA THR A 49 -3.95 -9.03 3.39
C THR A 49 -3.63 -8.99 1.91
N GLU A 50 -4.46 -9.66 1.10
CA GLU A 50 -4.45 -9.56 -0.37
C GLU A 50 -5.41 -8.46 -0.88
N GLN A 51 -6.16 -7.82 0.02
CA GLN A 51 -7.13 -6.79 -0.31
C GLN A 51 -6.99 -5.63 0.70
N PHE A 52 -5.93 -4.84 0.54
CA PHE A 52 -5.70 -3.67 1.40
C PHE A 52 -6.91 -2.73 1.33
N PHE A 53 -7.60 -2.55 2.46
CA PHE A 53 -8.85 -1.78 2.61
C PHE A 53 -9.94 -2.08 1.56
N GLU A 54 -10.00 -3.29 1.01
CA GLU A 54 -10.91 -3.66 -0.10
C GLU A 54 -10.76 -2.75 -1.35
N ILE A 55 -9.65 -2.01 -1.44
CA ILE A 55 -9.34 -1.15 -2.57
C ILE A 55 -9.08 -2.02 -3.80
N ASN A 56 -9.83 -1.75 -4.86
CA ASN A 56 -9.67 -2.42 -6.13
C ASN A 56 -9.92 -1.44 -7.28
N VAL A 57 -8.89 -1.22 -8.11
CA VAL A 57 -8.96 -0.34 -9.29
C VAL A 57 -9.24 -1.11 -10.59
N GLU A 58 -9.74 -2.33 -10.47
CA GLU A 58 -10.12 -3.32 -11.48
C GLU A 58 -8.99 -3.87 -12.36
N ASN A 59 -8.00 -3.05 -12.69
CA ASN A 59 -6.90 -3.45 -13.56
C ASN A 59 -5.60 -2.72 -13.22
N LYS A 60 -4.55 -3.51 -13.00
CA LYS A 60 -3.15 -3.07 -12.78
C LYS A 60 -3.06 -1.89 -11.82
N SER A 61 -3.23 -2.15 -10.54
CA SER A 61 -2.93 -1.16 -9.51
C SER A 61 -1.43 -0.86 -9.48
N ALA A 62 -1.12 0.42 -9.31
CA ALA A 62 0.21 0.92 -9.03
C ALA A 62 0.10 1.87 -7.82
N PRO A 63 0.27 1.36 -6.58
CA PRO A 63 0.17 2.17 -5.38
C PRO A 63 1.37 3.11 -5.21
N GLU A 64 1.13 4.26 -4.62
CA GLU A 64 2.12 5.23 -4.13
C GLU A 64 1.57 5.91 -2.87
N PHE A 65 2.38 6.01 -1.81
CA PHE A 65 1.98 6.66 -0.56
C PHE A 65 2.59 8.04 -0.38
N HIS A 66 1.78 9.02 0.04
CA HIS A 66 2.24 10.37 0.34
C HIS A 66 1.28 11.08 1.29
N ASP A 67 1.80 11.89 2.20
CA ASP A 67 1.00 12.81 3.01
C ASP A 67 0.55 14.00 2.13
N LEU A 68 -0.66 13.95 1.56
CA LEU A 68 -1.14 14.94 0.60
C LEU A 68 -1.75 16.15 1.30
N ASP A 69 -2.36 15.96 2.47
CA ASP A 69 -3.07 17.01 3.19
C ASP A 69 -2.26 17.66 4.34
N ASN A 70 -1.08 17.10 4.65
CA ASN A 70 -0.13 17.52 5.69
C ASN A 70 -0.65 17.30 7.12
N ASP A 71 -1.43 16.26 7.36
CA ASP A 71 -1.88 15.87 8.70
C ASP A 71 -0.91 14.90 9.42
N GLY A 72 0.09 14.40 8.68
CA GLY A 72 1.15 13.55 9.19
C GLY A 72 0.88 12.05 9.08
N ASP A 73 -0.16 11.64 8.35
CA ASP A 73 -0.34 10.26 7.92
C ASP A 73 -0.22 10.10 6.39
N TYR A 74 -0.13 8.86 5.90
CA TYR A 74 0.08 8.59 4.48
C TYR A 74 -1.24 8.33 3.76
N ASP A 75 -1.56 9.18 2.78
CA ASP A 75 -2.61 8.94 1.79
C ASP A 75 -2.15 7.96 0.71
N LEU A 76 -3.11 7.33 0.04
CA LEU A 76 -2.85 6.37 -1.02
C LEU A 76 -3.26 6.91 -2.39
N ILE A 77 -2.31 6.95 -3.31
CA ILE A 77 -2.52 7.22 -4.72
C ILE A 77 -2.41 5.89 -5.46
N VAL A 78 -3.39 5.56 -6.31
CA VAL A 78 -3.37 4.33 -7.11
C VAL A 78 -3.51 4.67 -8.58
N GLY A 79 -2.46 4.40 -9.34
CA GLY A 79 -2.52 4.33 -10.80
C GLY A 79 -3.25 3.08 -11.27
N SER A 80 -4.05 3.20 -12.32
CA SER A 80 -4.74 2.11 -13.01
C SER A 80 -4.59 2.27 -14.53
N GLU A 81 -4.47 1.14 -15.24
CA GLU A 81 -4.40 1.15 -16.71
C GLU A 81 -5.67 1.74 -17.36
N TYR A 82 -6.84 1.52 -16.77
CA TYR A 82 -8.11 1.95 -17.35
C TYR A 82 -8.82 3.06 -16.57
N ASN A 83 -8.59 3.15 -15.26
CA ASN A 83 -9.30 4.09 -14.40
C ASN A 83 -8.49 5.37 -14.09
N GLY A 84 -7.27 5.50 -14.62
CA GLY A 84 -6.43 6.68 -14.43
C GLY A 84 -5.80 6.71 -13.05
N ILE A 85 -5.94 7.83 -12.33
CA ILE A 85 -5.42 7.99 -10.96
C ILE A 85 -6.60 8.05 -10.01
N MET A 86 -6.58 7.21 -9.00
CA MET A 86 -7.51 7.23 -7.86
C MET A 86 -6.73 7.68 -6.62
N ILE A 87 -7.34 8.50 -5.78
CA ILE A 87 -6.74 8.99 -4.52
C ILE A 87 -7.70 8.57 -3.42
N TYR A 88 -7.12 8.04 -2.35
CA TYR A 88 -7.81 7.62 -1.13
C TYR A 88 -7.17 8.37 0.02
N ASP A 89 -7.96 9.24 0.65
CA ASP A 89 -7.51 10.02 1.80
C ASP A 89 -7.51 9.10 3.02
N ASN A 90 -6.39 9.06 3.75
CA ASN A 90 -6.36 8.41 5.05
C ASN A 90 -6.90 9.41 6.09
N ILE A 91 -8.14 9.18 6.52
CA ILE A 91 -8.82 10.03 7.52
C ILE A 91 -8.63 9.51 8.95
N GLY A 92 -7.78 8.49 9.09
CA GLY A 92 -7.51 7.79 10.34
C GLY A 92 -6.46 8.49 11.19
N ASN A 93 -5.57 7.71 11.76
CA ASN A 93 -4.33 8.19 12.35
C ASN A 93 -3.28 7.09 12.25
N ILE A 94 -2.07 7.41 12.67
CA ILE A 94 -0.90 6.52 12.60
C ILE A 94 -1.08 5.16 13.30
N GLU A 95 -1.98 5.04 14.28
CA GLU A 95 -2.27 3.76 14.95
C GLU A 95 -3.43 2.99 14.29
N ASN A 96 -4.31 3.69 13.55
CA ASN A 96 -5.50 3.12 12.92
C ASN A 96 -5.82 3.87 11.62
N SER A 97 -5.27 3.40 10.50
CA SER A 97 -5.58 3.96 9.19
C SER A 97 -7.04 3.69 8.79
N GLU A 98 -7.66 4.68 8.15
CA GLU A 98 -9.01 4.59 7.60
C GLU A 98 -9.02 5.32 6.25
N PHE A 99 -9.15 4.60 5.14
CA PHE A 99 -9.15 5.20 3.81
C PHE A 99 -10.58 5.47 3.30
N SER A 100 -10.82 6.66 2.73
CA SER A 100 -12.13 7.07 2.18
C SER A 100 -12.12 7.44 0.70
#